data_AF-A0A4P0YJQ9-F1
#
_entry.id   AF-A0A4P0YJQ9-F1
#
_cell.length_a   1.000
_cell.length_b   1.000
_cell.length_c   1.000
_cell.angle_alpha   90.00
_cell.angle_beta   90.00
_cell.angle_gamma   90.00
#
_symmetry.space_group_name_H-M   'P 1'
#
loop_
_entity.id
_entity.type
_entity.pdbx_description
1 polymer ?
#
loop_
_entity_poly.entity_id
_entity_poly.type
_entity_poly.pdbx_seq_one_letter_code
_entity_poly.pdbx_strand_id
1 'polypeptide(L)'
;MKITDSMQCDIWYQALLERAVEYTGVFFVGVKTTGVFCISVCRARKPRRENVEFYNDFKSALDAGFRPCKVCRPTENARTAPAFVETSAPPAARSSKGPPQR
;
A
#
# COMPACT_ATOMS: atom_id res chain seq x y z
N MET A 1 12.99 1.89 4.10
CA MET A 1 13.74 1.00 5.01
C MET A 1 13.05 -0.36 5.15
N LYS A 2 13.80 -1.46 5.04
CA LYS A 2 13.29 -2.82 5.37
C LYS A 2 13.22 -2.96 6.88
N ILE A 3 12.16 -3.60 7.38
CA ILE A 3 11.95 -3.78 8.81
C ILE A 3 12.43 -5.17 9.21
N THR A 4 13.36 -5.19 10.17
CA THR A 4 14.01 -6.40 10.69
C THR A 4 13.52 -6.78 12.07
N ASP A 5 12.74 -5.91 12.71
CA ASP A 5 12.17 -6.18 14.04
C ASP A 5 11.09 -7.25 13.97
N SER A 6 11.31 -8.37 14.66
CA SER A 6 10.43 -9.53 14.63
C SER A 6 9.04 -9.24 15.21
N MET A 7 8.98 -8.42 16.27
CA MET A 7 7.74 -8.09 16.97
C MET A 7 6.87 -7.16 16.12
N GLN A 8 7.48 -6.16 15.47
CA GLN A 8 6.81 -5.29 14.51
C GLN A 8 6.29 -6.08 13.31
N CYS A 9 7.07 -7.03 12.80
CA CYS A 9 6.64 -7.91 11.71
C CYS A 9 5.43 -8.78 12.10
N ASP A 10 5.35 -9.25 13.35
CA ASP A 10 4.18 -9.95 13.89
C ASP A 10 2.93 -9.07 13.86
N ILE A 11 3.04 -7.84 14.41
CA ILE A 11 1.94 -6.89 14.50
C ILE A 11 1.41 -6.54 13.12
N TRP A 12 2.31 -6.26 12.16
CA TRP A 12 1.91 -5.92 10.80
C TRP A 12 1.35 -7.12 10.02
N TYR A 13 1.83 -8.32 10.31
CA TYR A 13 1.23 -9.54 9.76
C TYR A 13 -0.20 -9.75 10.30
N GLN A 14 -0.42 -9.51 11.59
CA GLN A 14 -1.74 -9.52 12.23
C GLN A 14 -2.66 -8.48 11.55
N ALA A 15 -2.18 -7.24 11.41
CA ALA A 15 -2.93 -6.16 10.75
C ALA A 15 -3.30 -6.50 9.29
N LEU A 16 -2.42 -7.20 8.57
CA LEU A 16 -2.71 -7.72 7.22
C LEU A 16 -3.78 -8.82 7.23
N LEU A 17 -3.79 -9.68 8.27
CA LEU A 17 -4.82 -10.69 8.45
C LEU A 17 -6.18 -10.03 8.76
N GLU A 18 -6.19 -9.02 9.61
CA GLU A 18 -7.40 -8.31 10.03
C GLU A 18 -7.87 -7.27 9.00
N ARG A 19 -7.04 -6.95 8.01
CA ARG A 19 -7.29 -5.90 7.01
C ARG A 19 -7.50 -4.54 7.66
N ALA A 20 -6.69 -4.25 8.67
CA ALA A 20 -6.78 -3.02 9.44
C ALA A 20 -6.51 -1.80 8.55
N VAL A 21 -7.55 -0.99 8.37
CA VAL A 21 -7.52 0.23 7.55
C VAL A 21 -6.60 1.30 8.13
N GLU A 22 -6.41 1.29 9.45
CA GLU A 22 -5.55 2.24 10.19
C GLU A 22 -4.08 2.13 9.78
N TYR A 23 -3.66 0.96 9.32
CA TYR A 23 -2.30 0.71 8.85
C TYR A 23 -2.14 0.94 7.34
N THR A 24 -3.15 1.48 6.66
CA THR A 24 -3.09 1.77 5.23
C THR A 24 -2.04 2.84 4.97
N GLY A 25 -0.98 2.49 4.23
CA GLY A 25 0.12 3.41 3.93
C GLY A 25 1.14 3.59 5.07
N VAL A 26 0.91 2.96 6.22
CA VAL A 26 1.89 2.92 7.34
C VAL A 26 3.00 1.93 7.04
N PHE A 27 2.66 0.80 6.42
CA PHE A 27 3.61 -0.19 5.98
C PHE A 27 3.20 -0.80 4.64
N PHE A 28 4.20 -1.35 3.95
CA PHE A 28 4.07 -2.08 2.69
C PHE A 28 4.59 -3.49 2.90
N VAL A 29 3.83 -4.47 2.42
CA VAL A 29 4.19 -5.88 2.51
C VAL A 29 4.65 -6.37 1.15
N GLY A 30 5.93 -6.71 1.01
CA GLY A 30 6.51 -7.36 -0.17
C GLY A 30 6.36 -8.87 -0.07
N VAL A 31 5.74 -9.48 -1.07
CA VAL A 31 5.56 -10.93 -1.15
C VAL A 31 6.67 -11.52 -2.01
N LYS A 32 7.60 -12.26 -1.41
CA LYS A 32 8.77 -12.84 -2.10
C LYS A 32 8.36 -13.79 -3.23
N THR A 33 7.30 -14.55 -3.03
CA THR A 33 6.86 -15.59 -3.98
C THR A 33 6.31 -15.00 -5.27
N THR A 34 5.68 -13.82 -5.22
CA THR A 34 5.10 -13.16 -6.40
C THR A 34 5.92 -11.96 -6.88
N GLY A 35 6.85 -11.45 -6.07
CA GLY A 35 7.58 -10.21 -6.34
C GLY A 35 6.65 -8.99 -6.37
N VAL A 36 5.56 -9.02 -5.61
CA VAL A 36 4.55 -7.94 -5.56
C VAL A 36 4.47 -7.39 -4.15
N PHE A 37 4.37 -6.07 -4.00
CA PHE A 37 4.09 -5.43 -2.72
C PHE A 37 2.65 -4.88 -2.62
N CYS A 38 2.06 -5.02 -1.44
CA CYS A 38 0.66 -4.72 -1.11
C CYS A 38 0.57 -3.82 0.14
N ILE A 39 -0.65 -3.38 0.46
CA ILE A 39 -1.02 -2.64 1.69
C ILE A 39 -1.89 -3.50 2.61
N SER A 40 -2.05 -3.10 3.88
CA SER A 40 -2.80 -3.84 4.91
C SER A 40 -4.21 -4.26 4.48
N VAL A 41 -4.91 -3.43 3.70
CA VAL A 41 -6.29 -3.67 3.24
C VAL A 41 -6.39 -4.57 1.99
N CYS A 42 -5.30 -5.19 1.55
CA CYS A 42 -5.33 -5.96 0.31
C CYS A 42 -6.25 -7.18 0.40
N ARG A 43 -7.17 -7.30 -0.56
CA ARG A 43 -8.08 -8.46 -0.69
C ARG A 43 -7.44 -9.69 -1.34
N ALA A 44 -6.17 -9.58 -1.74
CA ALA A 44 -5.45 -10.68 -2.37
C ALA A 44 -5.29 -11.88 -1.41
N ARG A 45 -4.94 -13.05 -1.97
CA ARG A 45 -4.69 -14.26 -1.18
C ARG A 45 -3.58 -13.98 -0.17
N LYS A 46 -3.87 -14.23 1.10
CA LYS A 46 -2.93 -13.96 2.18
C LYS A 46 -1.70 -14.89 2.06
N PRO A 47 -0.49 -14.34 1.88
CA PRO A 47 0.73 -15.14 1.82
C PRO A 47 1.10 -15.66 3.22
N ARG A 48 1.92 -16.71 3.28
CA ARG A 48 2.51 -17.18 4.54
C ARG A 48 3.53 -16.18 5.05
N ARG A 49 3.61 -16.03 6.38
CA ARG A 49 4.54 -15.12 7.06
C ARG A 49 6.01 -15.27 6.63
N GLU A 50 6.45 -16.50 6.38
CA GLU A 50 7.83 -16.80 5.93
C GLU A 50 8.18 -16.16 4.56
N ASN A 51 7.17 -15.90 3.73
CA ASN A 51 7.30 -15.41 2.36
C ASN A 51 6.98 -13.91 2.22
N VAL A 52 6.83 -13.20 3.35
CA VAL A 52 6.56 -11.76 3.36
C VAL A 52 7.69 -10.99 4.03
N GLU A 53 7.94 -9.81 3.48
CA GLU A 53 8.85 -8.81 4.01
C GLU A 53 8.09 -7.51 4.19
N PHE A 54 8.45 -6.76 5.23
CA PHE A 54 7.79 -5.51 5.52
C PHE A 54 8.73 -4.33 5.29
N TYR A 55 8.16 -3.26 4.75
CA TYR A 55 8.83 -2.03 4.42
C TYR A 55 7.99 -0.87 4.97
N ASN A 56 8.64 0.14 5.54
CA ASN A 56 7.98 1.38 5.95
C ASN A 56 7.61 2.26 4.73
N ASP A 57 8.37 2.15 3.63
CA ASP A 57 8.24 3.01 2.45
C ASP A 57 8.05 2.17 1.18
N PHE A 58 7.17 2.63 0.28
CA PHE A 58 7.01 2.03 -1.04
C PHE A 58 8.30 2.13 -1.87
N LYS A 59 9.10 3.19 -1.67
CA LYS A 59 10.36 3.39 -2.39
C LYS A 59 11.36 2.27 -2.11
N SER A 60 11.45 1.81 -0.86
CA SER A 60 12.32 0.68 -0.52
C SER A 60 11.81 -0.66 -1.03
N ALA A 61 10.49 -0.84 -1.10
CA ALA A 61 9.92 -2.02 -1.76
C ALA A 61 10.22 -2.02 -3.27
N LEU A 62 10.15 -0.87 -3.93
CA LEU A 62 10.50 -0.73 -5.35
C LEU A 62 12.00 -0.97 -5.59
N ASP A 63 12.86 -0.41 -4.73
CA ASP A 63 14.32 -0.59 -4.79
C ASP A 63 14.72 -2.06 -4.61
N ALA A 64 14.01 -2.78 -3.74
CA ALA A 64 14.16 -4.23 -3.57
C ALA A 64 13.58 -5.06 -4.75
N GLY A 65 13.06 -4.43 -5.80
CA GLY A 65 12.57 -5.09 -7.01
C GLY A 65 11.12 -5.57 -6.95
N PHE A 66 10.35 -5.18 -5.93
CA PHE A 66 8.94 -5.54 -5.85
C PHE A 66 8.07 -4.64 -6.73
N ARG A 67 7.10 -5.24 -7.40
CA ARG A 67 6.13 -4.52 -8.24
C ARG A 67 4.87 -4.13 -7.44
N PRO A 68 4.24 -2.98 -7.71
CA PRO A 68 3.03 -2.57 -7.03
C PRO A 68 1.87 -3.52 -7.35
N CYS A 69 1.09 -3.90 -6.33
CA CYS A 69 -0.07 -4.76 -6.53
C CYS A 69 -1.16 -4.08 -7.36
N LYS A 70 -1.65 -4.78 -8.38
CA LYS A 70 -2.73 -4.32 -9.26
C LYS A 70 -4.11 -4.35 -8.59
N VAL A 71 -4.27 -5.10 -7.50
CA VAL A 71 -5.55 -5.29 -6.78
C VAL A 71 -5.75 -4.19 -5.75
N CYS A 72 -4.81 -4.04 -4.81
CA CYS A 72 -4.90 -3.04 -3.77
C CYS A 72 -4.41 -1.66 -4.20
N ARG A 73 -3.89 -1.53 -5.44
CA ARG A 73 -3.39 -0.30 -6.07
C ARG A 73 -2.89 0.71 -5.04
N PRO A 74 -1.77 0.40 -4.34
CA PRO A 74 -1.31 1.21 -3.23
C PRO A 74 -1.05 2.68 -3.61
N THR A 75 -0.76 2.94 -4.89
CA THR A 75 -0.60 4.27 -5.49
C THR A 75 -1.92 5.01 -5.76
N GLU A 76 -3.06 4.31 -5.82
CA GLU A 76 -4.40 4.88 -6.07
C GLU A 76 -5.19 4.99 -4.75
N ASN A 77 -5.04 4.01 -3.84
CA ASN A 77 -5.63 4.05 -2.50
C ASN A 77 -4.95 5.05 -1.55
N ALA A 78 -3.74 5.52 -1.87
CA ALA A 78 -3.12 6.65 -1.17
C ALA A 78 -3.87 7.99 -1.38
N ARG A 79 -4.80 8.05 -2.35
CA ARG A 79 -5.66 9.22 -2.60
C ARG A 79 -7.04 9.14 -1.94
N THR A 80 -7.42 8.00 -1.36
CA THR A 80 -8.66 7.94 -0.59
C THR A 80 -8.34 8.43 0.81
N ALA A 81 -8.30 9.76 0.96
CA ALA A 81 -8.28 10.40 2.25
C ALA A 81 -9.45 9.86 3.10
N PRO A 82 -9.24 9.46 4.37
CA PRO A 82 -10.37 9.24 5.27
C PRO A 82 -11.17 10.54 5.34
N ALA A 83 -12.50 10.45 5.36
CA ALA A 83 -13.44 11.58 5.32
C ALA A 83 -13.34 12.59 6.50
N PHE A 84 -12.28 12.51 7.31
CA PHE A 84 -12.01 13.38 8.45
C PHE A 84 -10.90 14.43 8.17
N VAL A 85 -10.05 14.27 7.16
CA VAL A 85 -9.01 15.29 6.86
C VAL A 85 -9.50 16.31 5.82
N GLU A 86 -10.56 17.03 6.15
CA GLU A 86 -11.03 18.20 5.37
C GLU A 86 -10.40 19.52 5.86
N THR A 87 -9.15 19.51 6.31
CA THR A 87 -8.46 20.79 6.54
C THR A 87 -6.99 20.68 6.21
N SER A 88 -6.56 21.53 5.28
CA SER A 88 -5.17 21.81 4.87
C SER A 88 -4.50 20.85 3.88
N ALA A 89 -4.80 20.99 2.59
CA ALA A 89 -3.81 21.21 1.50
C ALA A 89 -4.50 21.44 0.13
N PRO A 90 -3.95 22.30 -0.76
CA PRO A 90 -4.69 22.92 -1.86
C PRO A 90 -4.91 22.00 -3.09
N PRO A 91 -5.92 22.32 -3.94
CA PRO A 91 -6.29 21.50 -5.09
C PRO A 91 -5.32 21.72 -6.26
N ALA A 92 -4.52 20.71 -6.59
CA ALA A 92 -3.68 20.73 -7.79
C ALA A 92 -4.19 19.75 -8.85
N ALA A 93 -4.66 20.35 -9.95
CA ALA A 93 -4.70 19.87 -11.33
C ALA A 93 -5.77 18.82 -11.73
N ARG A 94 -6.92 19.33 -12.19
CA ARG A 94 -7.76 18.65 -13.20
C ARG A 94 -7.08 18.77 -14.56
N SER A 95 -6.68 17.64 -15.16
CA SER A 95 -6.34 17.59 -16.58
C SER A 95 -7.61 17.45 -17.40
N SER A 96 -7.97 18.52 -18.10
CA SER A 96 -9.02 18.61 -19.10
C SER A 96 -8.66 17.77 -20.34
N LYS A 97 -9.48 16.77 -20.67
CA LYS A 97 -9.64 16.29 -22.05
C LYS A 97 -11.13 16.13 -22.31
N GLY A 98 -11.75 17.18 -22.83
CA GLY A 98 -13.11 17.13 -23.37
C GLY A 98 -13.12 16.41 -24.72
N PRO A 99 -14.20 15.72 -25.09
CA PRO A 99 -14.40 15.27 -26.47
C PRO A 99 -14.96 16.43 -27.32
N PRO A 100 -14.51 16.59 -28.57
CA PRO A 100 -15.08 17.56 -29.50
C PRO A 100 -16.46 17.10 -29.99
N GLN A 101 -17.40 18.03 -30.04
CA GLN A 101 -18.76 17.84 -30.56
C GLN A 101 -18.76 17.88 -32.10
N ARG A 102 -19.59 17.05 -32.73
CA ARG A 102 -20.22 17.35 -34.02
C ARG A 102 -21.55 16.60 -34.17
#